data_AF-S9TM13-F1
#
_entry.id   AF-S9TM13-F1
#
_cell.length_a   1.000
_cell.length_b   1.000
_cell.length_c   1.000
_cell.angle_alpha   90.00
_cell.angle_beta   90.00
_cell.angle_gamma   90.00
#
_symmetry.space_group_name_H-M   'P 1'
#
loop_
_entity.id
_entity.type
_entity.pdbx_description
1 polymer ?
#
loop_
_entity_poly.entity_id
_entity_poly.type
_entity_poly.pdbx_seq_one_letter_code
_entity_poly.pdbx_strand_id
1 'polypeptide(L)' 'METSLFQIISEACSSARRNGLGADETHDAILSALLACDPTLRPATARVIADQLFPMVDRAEG' A
#
# COMPACT_ATOMS: atom_id res chain seq x y z
N MET A 1 15.88 6.37 -9.79
CA MET A 1 14.84 7.13 -9.09
C MET A 1 14.37 6.24 -7.96
N GLU A 2 14.75 6.54 -6.72
CA GLU A 2 14.26 5.80 -5.56
C GLU A 2 12.82 6.24 -5.30
N THR A 3 11.86 5.49 -5.84
CA THR A 3 10.46 5.67 -5.50
C THR A 3 10.30 5.30 -4.03
N SER A 4 9.96 6.27 -3.18
CA SER A 4 9.86 6.01 -1.75
C SER A 4 8.71 5.02 -1.49
N LEU A 5 8.90 4.06 -0.59
CA LEU A 5 7.87 3.10 -0.18
C LEU A 5 6.56 3.80 0.19
N PHE A 6 6.66 4.97 0.81
CA PHE A 6 5.51 5.80 1.14
C PHE A 6 4.71 6.24 -0.09
N GLN A 7 5.38 6.69 -1.16
CA GLN A 7 4.70 7.11 -2.39
C GLN A 7 3.97 5.94 -3.08
N ILE A 8 4.59 4.76 -3.09
CA ILE A 8 3.98 3.56 -3.67
C ILE A 8 2.70 3.19 -2.92
N ILE A 9 2.75 3.23 -1.59
CA ILE A 9 1.60 2.91 -0.73
C ILE A 9 0.51 3.98 -0.87
N SER A 10 0.87 5.27 -0.85
CA SER A 10 -0.09 6.36 -1.07
C SER A 10 -0.77 6.26 -2.44
N GLU A 11 -0.02 5.96 -3.49
CA GLU A 11 -0.60 5.83 -4.83
C GLU A 11 -1.49 4.60 -4.97
N ALA A 12 -1.10 3.46 -4.37
CA ALA A 12 -1.94 2.27 -4.30
C ALA A 12 -3.24 2.53 -3.51
N CYS A 13 -3.15 3.23 -2.38
CA CYS A 13 -4.29 3.59 -1.54
C CYS A 13 -5.25 4.56 -2.28
N SER A 14 -4.69 5.61 -2.88
CA SER A 14 -5.45 6.59 -3.67
C SER A 14 -6.12 5.93 -4.88
N SER A 15 -5.40 5.03 -5.57
CA SER A 15 -5.96 4.24 -6.68
C SER A 15 -7.09 3.32 -6.22
N ALA A 16 -6.92 2.60 -5.12
CA ALA A 16 -7.94 1.73 -4.56
C ALA A 16 -9.20 2.51 -4.18
N ARG A 17 -9.04 3.67 -3.54
CA ARG A 17 -10.16 4.55 -3.18
C ARG A 17 -10.88 5.12 -4.41
N ARG A 18 -10.15 5.51 -5.46
CA ARG A 18 -10.76 5.94 -6.74
C ARG A 18 -11.60 4.83 -7.40
N ASN A 19 -11.23 3.57 -7.17
CA ASN A 19 -11.98 2.41 -7.63
C ASN A 19 -13.12 2.00 -6.68
N GLY A 20 -13.31 2.72 -5.56
CA GLY A 20 -14.34 2.40 -4.57
C GLY A 20 -14.07 1.12 -3.79
N LEU A 21 -12.82 0.67 -3.72
CA LEU A 21 -12.42 -0.53 -2.98
C LEU A 21 -12.56 -0.31 -1.48
N GLY A 22 -12.97 -1.36 -0.77
CA GLY A 22 -13.02 -1.38 0.70
C GLY A 22 -11.63 -1.45 1.32
N ALA A 23 -11.59 -1.47 2.66
CA ALA A 23 -10.33 -1.50 3.41
C ALA A 23 -9.49 -2.75 3.11
N ASP A 24 -10.12 -3.93 3.08
CA ASP A 24 -9.42 -5.20 2.78
C ASP A 24 -8.84 -5.23 1.36
N GLU A 25 -9.61 -4.78 0.37
CA GLU A 25 -9.18 -4.75 -1.03
C GLU A 25 -8.08 -3.70 -1.27
N THR A 26 -8.17 -2.56 -0.57
CA THR A 26 -7.11 -1.54 -0.59
C THR A 26 -5.82 -2.09 0.01
N HIS A 27 -5.93 -2.85 1.11
CA HIS A 27 -4.78 -3.45 1.75
C HIS A 27 -4.09 -4.49 0.85
N ASP A 28 -4.84 -5.32 0.12
CA ASP A 28 -4.26 -6.24 -0.87
C ASP A 28 -3.63 -5.49 -2.06
N ALA A 29 -4.21 -4.38 -2.50
CA ALA A 29 -3.62 -3.54 -3.56
C ALA A 29 -2.26 -2.96 -3.12
N ILE A 30 -2.15 -2.48 -1.87
CA ILE A 30 -0.90 -1.98 -1.29
C ILE A 30 0.16 -3.08 -1.22
N LEU A 31 -0.23 -4.27 -0.76
CA LEU A 31 0.65 -5.45 -0.72
C LEU A 31 1.18 -5.83 -2.10
N SER A 32 0.30 -5.85 -3.10
CA SER A 32 0.68 -6.15 -4.48
C SER A 32 1.64 -5.11 -5.04
N ALA A 33 1.43 -3.83 -4.74
CA ALA A 33 2.30 -2.74 -5.16
C ALA A 33 3.69 -2.82 -4.51
N LEU A 34 3.74 -3.17 -3.22
CA LEU A 34 5.00 -3.37 -2.47
C LEU A 34 5.82 -4.53 -3.02
N LEU A 35 5.20 -5.68 -3.28
CA LEU A 35 5.86 -6.85 -3.84
C LEU A 35 6.29 -6.64 -5.30
N ALA A 36 5.53 -5.87 -6.07
CA ALA A 36 5.90 -5.49 -7.44
C ALA A 36 7.10 -4.54 -7.47
N CYS A 37 7.21 -3.63 -6.49
CA CYS A 37 8.33 -2.73 -6.39
C CYS A 37 9.60 -3.41 -5.87
N ASP A 38 9.46 -4.31 -4.89
CA ASP A 38 10.58 -5.07 -4.34
C ASP A 38 10.24 -6.56 -4.30
N PRO A 39 10.61 -7.33 -5.33
CA PRO A 39 10.38 -8.77 -5.38
C PRO A 39 11.26 -9.57 -4.39
N THR A 40 12.26 -8.93 -3.77
CA THR A 40 13.07 -9.54 -2.70
C THR A 40 12.42 -9.39 -1.32
N LEU A 41 11.44 -8.49 -1.21
CA LEU A 41 10.65 -8.28 -0.01
C LEU A 41 9.76 -9.50 0.25
N ARG A 42 9.82 -10.03 1.47
CA ARG A 42 8.97 -11.17 1.84
C ARG A 42 7.52 -10.72 1.94
N PRO A 43 6.55 -11.54 1.51
CA PRO A 43 5.11 -11.23 1.64
C PRO A 43 4.70 -10.89 3.07
N ALA A 44 5.26 -11.60 4.06
CA ALA A 44 5.01 -11.31 5.47
C ALA A 44 5.49 -9.91 5.88
N THR A 45 6.66 -9.48 5.41
CA THR A 45 7.19 -8.14 5.69
C THR A 45 6.38 -7.06 4.98
N ALA A 46 6.03 -7.28 3.71
CA ALA A 46 5.15 -6.39 2.96
C ALA A 46 3.80 -6.20 3.67
N ARG A 47 3.24 -7.28 4.24
CA ARG A 47 1.99 -7.22 5.00
C ARG A 47 2.13 -6.39 6.27
N VAL A 48 3.22 -6.55 7.03
CA VAL A 48 3.48 -5.73 8.23
C VAL A 48 3.63 -4.24 7.86
N ILE A 49 4.32 -3.95 6.76
CA ILE A 49 4.49 -2.57 6.27
C ILE A 49 3.14 -1.98 5.87
N ALA A 50 2.33 -2.74 5.12
CA ALA A 50 1.00 -2.32 4.71
C ALA A 50 0.08 -2.08 5.92
N ASP A 51 0.08 -2.97 6.92
CA ASP A 51 -0.76 -2.87 8.12
C ASP A 51 -0.39 -1.65 8.99
N GLN A 52 0.90 -1.32 9.07
CA GLN A 52 1.35 -0.13 9.82
C GLN A 52 1.11 1.18 9.08
N LEU A 53 1.26 1.20 7.76
CA LEU A 53 1.20 2.42 6.96
C LEU A 53 -0.21 2.73 6.44
N PHE A 54 -1.04 1.71 6.20
CA PHE A 54 -2.44 1.88 5.78
C PHE A 54 -3.23 2.83 6.69
N PRO A 55 -3.27 2.67 8.02
CA PRO A 55 -3.99 3.61 8.89
C PRO A 55 -3.38 5.01 8.91
N MET A 56 -2.08 5.17 8.63
CA MET A 56 -1.45 6.50 8.51
C MET A 56 -1.87 7.19 7.21
N VAL A 57 -1.92 6.44 6.11
CA VAL A 57 -2.30 6.96 4.78
C VAL A 57 -3.81 7.22 4.73
N ASP A 58 -4.63 6.30 5.23
CA ASP A 58 -6.09 6.45 5.29
C ASP A 58 -6.50 7.71 6.07
N ARG A 59 -5.78 8.00 7.17
CA ARG A 59 -6.00 9.23 7.96
C ARG A 59 -5.46 10.50 7.30
N ALA A 60 -4.46 10.39 6.43
CA ALA A 60 -3.92 11.54 5.69
C ALA A 60 -4.78 11.87 4.46
N GLU A 61 -5.46 10.88 3.88
CA GLU A 61 -6.32 11.05 2.72
C GLU A 61 -7.81 11.22 3.08
N GLY A 62 -8.25 10.82 4.29
CA GLY A 62 -9.61 10.98 4.82
C GLY A 62 -9.86 12.33 5.48
#